data_AF-A0AAV5JYX4-F1
#
_entry.id   AF-A0AAV5JYX4-F1
#
_cell.length_a   1.000
_cell.length_b   1.000
_cell.length_c   1.000
_cell.angle_alpha   90.00
_cell.angle_beta   90.00
_cell.angle_gamma   90.00
#
_symmetry.space_group_name_H-M   'P 1'
#
loop_
_entity.id
_entity.type
_entity.pdbx_description
1 polymer ?
#
loop_
_entity_poly.entity_id
_entity_poly.type
_entity_poly.pdbx_seq_one_letter_code
_entity_poly.pdbx_strand_id
1 'polypeptide(L)'
;MALNRMQNAKGAALKLLAESYTSRDQVSIIPFRGDAAEVLLPPSRSIAMARKRLERLPCGGGSPLAHGLTTAVRVGLNAEKSGDVGRVMIVAITDGRANISLKRSTDPEAVASDAPRPSAQELKDEILEVAGKIYKAGMSLLVIDTENKFVSTGFAKEIARVAQGKYYYLPNASDAVISATTKDALSVLKNS
;
A
#
# COMPACT_ATOMS: atom_id res chain seq x y z
N MET A 1 6.81 -10.83 -15.24
CA MET A 1 5.63 -11.53 -14.69
C MET A 1 5.25 -10.94 -13.33
N ALA A 2 4.02 -11.15 -12.83
CA ALA A 2 3.57 -10.65 -11.53
C ALA A 2 4.46 -11.09 -10.35
N LEU A 3 5.07 -12.28 -10.44
CA LEU A 3 6.04 -12.78 -9.47
C LEU A 3 7.24 -11.84 -9.29
N ASN A 4 7.84 -11.37 -10.40
CA ASN A 4 8.97 -10.45 -10.36
C ASN A 4 8.58 -9.10 -9.73
N ARG A 5 7.34 -8.62 -9.97
CA ARG A 5 6.84 -7.39 -9.34
C ARG A 5 6.76 -7.53 -7.83
N MET A 6 6.25 -8.67 -7.35
CA MET A 6 6.17 -8.94 -5.92
C MET A 6 7.56 -9.11 -5.27
N GLN A 7 8.49 -9.79 -5.94
CA GLN A 7 9.88 -9.87 -5.48
C GLN A 7 10.51 -8.47 -5.36
N ASN A 8 10.31 -7.61 -6.37
CA ASN A 8 10.80 -6.24 -6.35
C ASN A 8 10.15 -5.40 -5.25
N ALA A 9 8.84 -5.56 -5.01
CA ALA A 9 8.13 -4.85 -3.93
C ALA A 9 8.65 -5.28 -2.54
N LYS A 10 8.88 -6.58 -2.32
CA LYS A 10 9.48 -7.09 -1.07
C LYS A 10 10.92 -6.58 -0.88
N GLY A 11 11.72 -6.61 -1.94
CA GLY A 11 13.09 -6.08 -1.91
C GLY A 11 13.11 -4.58 -1.59
N ALA A 12 12.18 -3.81 -2.18
CA ALA A 12 12.06 -2.38 -1.93
C ALA A 12 11.66 -2.11 -0.46
N ALA A 13 10.69 -2.86 0.07
CA ALA A 13 10.32 -2.75 1.48
C ALA A 13 11.51 -3.01 2.42
N LEU A 14 12.34 -4.02 2.13
CA LEU A 14 13.55 -4.31 2.90
C LEU A 14 14.60 -3.20 2.83
N LYS A 15 14.82 -2.62 1.64
CA LYS A 15 15.74 -1.49 1.47
C LYS A 15 15.26 -0.26 2.25
N LEU A 16 13.96 0.05 2.17
CA LEU A 16 13.36 1.16 2.91
C LEU A 16 13.47 0.97 4.43
N LEU A 17 13.31 -0.25 4.92
CA LEU A 17 13.53 -0.60 6.34
C LEU A 17 14.99 -0.42 6.79
N ALA A 18 15.94 -0.80 5.93
CA ALA A 18 17.36 -0.60 6.22
C ALA A 18 17.69 0.89 6.35
N GLU A 19 17.06 1.73 5.52
CA GLU A 19 17.24 3.19 5.53
C GLU A 19 16.49 3.88 6.68
N SER A 20 15.30 3.38 7.05
CA SER A 20 14.49 3.93 8.15
C SER A 20 15.20 3.86 9.49
N TYR A 21 16.10 2.89 9.66
CA TYR A 21 16.92 2.73 10.87
C TYR A 21 17.75 3.98 11.17
N THR A 22 18.41 4.56 10.16
CA THR A 22 19.22 5.77 10.32
C THR A 22 18.37 6.99 10.65
N SER A 23 17.16 7.05 10.10
CA SER A 23 16.25 8.18 10.27
C SER A 23 15.34 8.08 11.51
N ARG A 24 15.49 7.02 12.32
CA ARG A 24 14.61 6.67 13.45
C ARG A 24 13.13 6.52 13.09
N ASP A 25 12.81 6.35 11.81
CA ASP A 25 11.44 6.13 11.38
C ASP A 25 10.99 4.71 11.74
N GLN A 26 9.68 4.55 11.97
CA GLN A 26 9.06 3.24 12.09
C GLN A 26 8.43 2.86 10.74
N VAL A 27 8.47 1.58 10.41
CA VAL A 27 7.85 1.04 9.19
C VAL A 27 6.81 0.00 9.56
N SER A 28 5.65 0.10 8.92
CA SER A 28 4.60 -0.91 8.95
C SER A 28 4.47 -1.53 7.56
N ILE A 29 4.23 -2.84 7.48
CA ILE A 29 4.03 -3.55 6.21
C ILE A 29 2.63 -4.16 6.22
N ILE A 30 1.84 -3.82 5.21
CA ILE A 30 0.46 -4.26 5.03
C ILE A 30 0.32 -4.88 3.64
N PRO A 31 0.58 -6.19 3.47
CA PRO A 31 0.21 -6.88 2.25
C PRO A 31 -1.32 -6.98 2.15
N PHE A 32 -1.82 -6.86 0.93
CA PHE A 32 -3.19 -7.19 0.57
C PHE A 32 -3.13 -8.29 -0.49
N ARG A 33 -3.78 -9.42 -0.23
CA ARG A 33 -3.79 -10.59 -1.11
C ARG A 33 -4.96 -11.51 -0.78
N GLY A 34 -5.34 -12.38 -1.70
CA GLY A 34 -6.46 -13.28 -1.45
C GLY A 34 -7.74 -12.46 -1.28
N ASP A 35 -8.35 -12.55 -0.12
CA ASP A 35 -9.58 -11.87 0.26
C ASP A 35 -9.37 -10.80 1.34
N ALA A 36 -8.18 -10.64 1.91
CA ALA A 36 -7.93 -9.73 3.03
C ALA A 36 -6.64 -8.88 2.90
N ALA A 37 -6.55 -7.84 3.74
CA ALA A 37 -5.33 -7.07 3.97
C ALA A 37 -5.01 -7.08 5.46
N GLU A 38 -3.79 -7.51 5.79
CA GLU A 38 -3.39 -7.73 7.19
C GLU A 38 -2.10 -7.00 7.52
N VAL A 39 -1.93 -6.63 8.78
CA VAL A 39 -0.70 -6.01 9.26
C VAL A 39 0.37 -7.07 9.43
N LEU A 40 1.17 -7.28 8.39
CA LEU A 40 2.30 -8.21 8.42
C LEU A 40 3.37 -7.73 9.39
N LEU A 41 3.66 -6.43 9.45
CA LEU A 41 4.59 -5.84 10.40
C LEU A 41 3.91 -4.60 11.00
N PRO A 42 3.63 -4.54 12.32
CA PRO A 42 3.19 -3.30 12.95
C PRO A 42 4.31 -2.25 12.92
N PRO A 43 4.03 -0.95 13.16
CA PRO A 43 5.07 0.08 13.22
C PRO A 43 6.28 -0.38 14.03
N SER A 44 7.41 -0.59 13.35
CA SER A 44 8.59 -1.23 13.92
C SER A 44 9.87 -0.71 13.29
N ARG A 45 10.96 -0.78 14.07
CA ARG A 45 12.33 -0.52 13.61
C ARG A 45 13.12 -1.81 13.36
N SER A 46 12.51 -2.99 13.58
CA SER A 46 13.20 -4.27 13.51
C SER A 46 13.29 -4.80 12.07
N ILE A 47 14.44 -4.55 11.43
CA ILE A 47 14.77 -5.09 10.10
C ILE A 47 14.71 -6.63 10.10
N ALA A 48 15.24 -7.27 11.15
CA ALA A 48 15.26 -8.73 11.27
C ALA A 48 13.85 -9.33 11.29
N MET A 49 12.93 -8.71 12.05
CA MET A 49 11.53 -9.15 12.11
C MET A 49 10.86 -8.97 10.74
N ALA A 50 11.04 -7.80 10.11
CA ALA A 50 10.47 -7.52 8.81
C ALA A 50 10.94 -8.51 7.74
N ARG A 51 12.25 -8.80 7.70
CA ARG A 51 12.84 -9.78 6.79
C ARG A 51 12.24 -11.16 6.93
N LYS A 52 12.19 -11.69 8.16
CA LYS A 52 11.62 -13.01 8.44
C LYS A 52 10.15 -13.10 7.99
N ARG A 53 9.38 -12.02 8.16
CA ARG A 53 7.96 -11.98 7.77
C ARG A 53 7.77 -11.83 6.26
N LEU A 54 8.56 -11.00 5.59
CA LEU A 54 8.50 -10.80 4.12
C LEU A 54 8.95 -12.03 3.33
N GLU A 55 9.97 -12.75 3.79
CA GLU A 55 10.44 -14.01 3.17
C GLU A 55 9.34 -15.08 3.17
N ARG A 56 8.49 -15.10 4.20
CA ARG A 56 7.38 -16.05 4.35
C ARG A 56 6.06 -15.59 3.73
N LEU A 57 5.98 -14.34 3.26
CA LEU A 57 4.76 -13.79 2.70
C LEU A 57 4.41 -14.52 1.38
N PRO A 58 3.28 -15.24 1.28
CA PRO A 58 2.90 -15.88 0.02
C PRO A 58 2.47 -14.83 -1.03
N CYS A 59 2.53 -15.21 -2.30
CA CYS A 59 2.18 -14.37 -3.44
C CYS A 59 0.92 -14.90 -4.13
N GLY A 60 0.07 -14.01 -4.64
CA GLY A 60 -1.11 -14.36 -5.44
C GLY A 60 -2.44 -14.31 -4.68
N GLY A 61 -3.53 -14.62 -5.39
CA GLY A 61 -4.90 -14.46 -4.93
C GLY A 61 -5.54 -13.17 -5.44
N GLY A 62 -6.63 -12.73 -4.79
CA GLY A 62 -7.27 -11.45 -5.06
C GLY A 62 -6.47 -10.26 -4.52
N SER A 63 -6.99 -9.06 -4.77
CA SER A 63 -6.40 -7.77 -4.46
C SER A 63 -7.45 -6.89 -3.78
N PRO A 64 -7.60 -7.01 -2.45
CA PRO A 64 -8.49 -6.17 -1.65
C PRO A 64 -7.84 -4.81 -1.38
N LEU A 65 -7.61 -4.03 -2.43
CA LEU A 65 -6.87 -2.76 -2.37
C LEU A 65 -7.52 -1.76 -1.40
N ALA A 66 -8.86 -1.64 -1.41
CA ALA A 66 -9.60 -0.79 -0.48
C ALA A 66 -9.34 -1.18 0.99
N HIS A 67 -9.29 -2.47 1.29
CA HIS A 67 -8.97 -2.96 2.64
C HIS A 67 -7.52 -2.64 3.01
N GLY A 68 -6.58 -2.78 2.06
CA GLY A 68 -5.18 -2.40 2.28
C GLY A 68 -5.01 -0.93 2.65
N LEU A 69 -5.62 -0.03 1.88
CA LEU A 69 -5.58 1.41 2.13
C LEU A 69 -6.30 1.79 3.45
N THR A 70 -7.46 1.18 3.72
CA THR A 70 -8.20 1.39 4.98
C THR A 70 -7.38 0.94 6.19
N THR A 71 -6.71 -0.21 6.09
CA THR A 71 -5.83 -0.73 7.13
C THR A 71 -4.63 0.20 7.34
N ALA A 72 -4.06 0.75 6.28
CA ALA A 72 -2.95 1.71 6.37
C ALA A 72 -3.37 2.99 7.12
N VAL A 73 -4.55 3.55 6.81
CA VAL A 73 -5.11 4.70 7.56
C VAL A 73 -5.30 4.36 9.03
N ARG A 74 -5.91 3.20 9.34
CA ARG A 74 -6.14 2.78 10.73
C ARG A 74 -4.84 2.63 11.50
N VAL A 75 -3.83 1.97 10.91
CA VAL A 75 -2.52 1.79 11.55
C VAL A 75 -1.82 3.13 11.75
N GLY A 76 -1.87 4.01 10.74
CA GLY A 76 -1.29 5.35 10.81
C GLY A 76 -1.90 6.18 11.95
N LEU A 77 -3.23 6.23 12.04
CA LEU A 77 -3.93 7.00 13.09
C LEU A 77 -3.59 6.48 14.48
N ASN A 78 -3.47 5.17 14.65
CA ASN A 78 -3.08 4.57 15.92
C ASN A 78 -1.62 4.88 16.28
N ALA A 79 -0.73 4.90 15.29
CA ALA A 79 0.67 5.26 15.49
C ALA A 79 0.81 6.74 15.90
N GLU A 80 0.09 7.66 15.26
CA GLU A 80 0.08 9.08 15.62
C GLU A 80 -0.49 9.31 17.03
N LYS A 81 -1.59 8.62 17.37
CA LYS A 81 -2.19 8.69 18.71
C LYS A 81 -1.28 8.19 19.83
N SER A 82 -0.34 7.28 19.53
CA SER A 82 0.63 6.81 20.53
C SER A 82 1.65 7.88 20.92
N GLY A 83 1.82 8.93 20.12
CA GLY A 83 2.83 9.99 20.32
C GLY A 83 4.23 9.64 19.80
N ASP A 84 4.49 8.38 19.46
CA ASP A 84 5.79 7.91 18.96
C ASP A 84 6.06 8.28 17.49
N VAL A 85 5.01 8.63 16.74
CA VAL A 85 5.07 8.95 15.31
C VAL A 85 4.42 10.31 15.07
N GLY A 86 5.20 11.27 14.55
CA GLY A 86 4.71 12.63 14.32
C GLY A 86 4.00 12.85 12.99
N ARG A 87 4.35 12.07 11.95
CA ARG A 87 3.72 12.14 10.61
C ARG A 87 3.71 10.77 9.97
N VAL A 88 2.64 10.46 9.23
CA VAL A 88 2.51 9.20 8.48
C VAL A 88 2.56 9.43 6.97
N MET A 89 3.41 8.65 6.29
CA MET A 89 3.38 8.48 4.84
C MET A 89 2.97 7.04 4.51
N ILE A 90 1.96 6.90 3.66
CA ILE A 90 1.54 5.63 3.06
C ILE A 90 2.23 5.49 1.71
N VAL A 91 2.94 4.39 1.51
CA VAL A 91 3.55 4.04 0.22
C VAL A 91 2.80 2.84 -0.37
N ALA A 92 1.99 3.10 -1.39
CA ALA A 92 1.21 2.08 -2.08
C ALA A 92 1.97 1.59 -3.33
N ILE A 93 2.59 0.42 -3.24
CA ILE A 93 3.17 -0.28 -4.40
C ILE A 93 2.08 -1.18 -4.98
N THR A 94 1.51 -0.79 -6.12
CA THR A 94 0.34 -1.47 -6.69
C THR A 94 0.35 -1.38 -8.20
N ASP A 95 -0.39 -2.27 -8.87
CA ASP A 95 -0.74 -2.15 -10.29
C ASP A 95 -2.18 -1.63 -10.47
N GLY A 96 -2.79 -1.09 -9.41
CA GLY A 96 -4.12 -0.48 -9.42
C GLY A 96 -5.27 -1.47 -9.59
N ARG A 97 -4.99 -2.78 -9.75
CA ARG A 97 -6.03 -3.78 -9.99
C ARG A 97 -6.63 -4.23 -8.67
N ALA A 98 -7.92 -3.97 -8.50
CA ALA A 98 -8.71 -4.46 -7.38
C ALA A 98 -9.78 -5.43 -7.89
N ASN A 99 -10.06 -6.46 -7.09
CA ASN A 99 -11.10 -7.45 -7.43
C ASN A 99 -11.85 -7.99 -6.21
N ILE A 100 -11.58 -7.47 -5.02
CA ILE A 100 -12.30 -7.78 -3.78
C ILE A 100 -12.78 -6.46 -3.19
N SER A 101 -14.08 -6.36 -2.91
CA SER A 101 -14.66 -5.19 -2.24
C SER A 101 -14.29 -5.19 -0.76
N LEU A 102 -14.27 -3.99 -0.16
CA LEU A 102 -14.01 -3.80 1.26
C LEU A 102 -14.98 -4.61 2.10
N LYS A 103 -16.29 -4.56 1.79
CA LYS A 103 -17.31 -5.33 2.52
C LYS A 103 -16.99 -6.82 2.57
N ARG A 104 -16.68 -7.44 1.43
CA ARG A 104 -16.31 -8.87 1.36
C ARG A 104 -15.03 -9.17 2.13
N SER A 105 -14.12 -8.20 2.17
CA SER A 105 -12.81 -8.33 2.81
C SER A 105 -12.86 -8.18 4.33
N THR A 106 -13.78 -7.38 4.86
CA THR A 106 -13.89 -7.08 6.30
C THR A 106 -14.96 -7.91 7.00
N ASP A 107 -16.00 -8.31 6.27
CA ASP A 107 -17.13 -9.08 6.79
C ASP A 107 -17.55 -10.14 5.76
N PRO A 108 -16.74 -11.22 5.61
CA PRO A 108 -17.01 -12.25 4.61
C PRO A 108 -18.30 -13.03 4.90
N GLU A 109 -18.71 -13.15 6.17
CA GLU A 109 -19.92 -13.88 6.57
C GLU A 109 -21.20 -13.11 6.23
N ALA A 110 -21.16 -11.77 6.25
CA ALA A 110 -22.29 -10.95 5.82
C ALA A 110 -22.48 -10.88 4.29
N VAL A 111 -21.57 -11.46 3.51
CA VAL A 111 -21.69 -11.54 2.05
C VAL A 111 -22.12 -12.95 1.68
N ALA A 112 -23.38 -13.09 1.27
CA ALA A 112 -23.90 -14.36 0.79
C ALA A 112 -23.05 -14.90 -0.36
N SER A 113 -22.86 -16.22 -0.41
CA SER A 113 -21.97 -16.87 -1.40
C SER A 113 -22.41 -16.65 -2.85
N ASP A 114 -23.70 -16.38 -3.08
CA ASP A 114 -24.33 -16.08 -4.35
C ASP A 114 -24.45 -14.57 -4.65
N ALA A 115 -23.96 -13.72 -3.75
CA ALA A 115 -23.98 -12.27 -3.96
C ALA A 115 -23.27 -11.90 -5.28
N PRO A 116 -23.85 -10.98 -6.08
CA PRO A 116 -23.23 -10.52 -7.31
C PRO A 116 -21.81 -10.01 -7.05
N ARG A 117 -20.88 -10.33 -7.95
CA ARG A 117 -19.55 -9.72 -7.88
C ARG A 117 -19.68 -8.22 -8.14
N PRO A 118 -19.00 -7.37 -7.35
CA PRO A 118 -19.01 -5.95 -7.59
C PRO A 118 -18.43 -5.67 -8.98
N SER A 119 -19.02 -4.70 -9.67
CA SER A 119 -18.52 -4.18 -10.92
C SER A 119 -17.16 -3.49 -10.73
N ALA A 120 -16.42 -3.34 -11.82
CA ALA A 120 -15.16 -2.61 -11.79
C ALA A 120 -15.35 -1.16 -11.35
N GLN A 121 -16.50 -0.54 -11.63
CA GLN A 121 -16.78 0.83 -11.23
C GLN A 121 -17.02 0.94 -9.72
N GLU A 122 -17.84 0.05 -9.15
CA GLU A 122 -18.09 0.03 -7.69
C GLU A 122 -16.81 -0.16 -6.89
N LEU A 123 -15.92 -1.04 -7.34
CA LEU A 123 -14.60 -1.22 -6.72
C LEU A 123 -13.74 0.04 -6.81
N LYS A 124 -13.76 0.74 -7.94
CA LYS A 124 -13.03 1.99 -8.11
C LYS A 124 -13.56 3.06 -7.17
N ASP A 125 -14.86 3.26 -7.14
CA ASP A 125 -15.51 4.29 -6.31
C ASP A 125 -15.20 4.07 -4.82
N GLU A 126 -15.27 2.82 -4.35
CA GLU A 126 -14.89 2.43 -2.99
C GLU A 126 -13.43 2.79 -2.67
N ILE A 127 -12.50 2.50 -3.59
CA ILE A 127 -11.07 2.81 -3.40
C ILE A 127 -10.82 4.32 -3.41
N LEU A 128 -11.51 5.08 -4.27
CA LEU A 128 -11.39 6.54 -4.32
C LEU A 128 -11.96 7.18 -3.04
N GLU A 129 -13.04 6.63 -2.47
CA GLU A 129 -13.55 7.08 -1.17
C GLU A 129 -12.50 6.90 -0.07
N VAL A 130 -11.83 5.74 -0.03
CA VAL A 130 -10.74 5.48 0.91
C VAL A 130 -9.54 6.40 0.65
N ALA A 131 -9.20 6.67 -0.61
CA ALA A 131 -8.15 7.62 -0.97
C ALA A 131 -8.46 9.04 -0.45
N GLY A 132 -9.71 9.49 -0.55
CA GLY A 132 -10.14 10.76 0.02
C GLY A 132 -10.04 10.81 1.54
N LYS A 133 -10.24 9.68 2.24
CA LYS A 133 -10.06 9.57 3.69
C LYS A 133 -8.59 9.72 4.11
N ILE A 134 -7.64 9.23 3.29
CA ILE A 134 -6.20 9.42 3.54
C ILE A 134 -5.86 10.92 3.62
N TYR A 135 -6.32 11.70 2.64
CA TYR A 135 -6.11 13.14 2.62
C TYR A 135 -6.74 13.85 3.83
N LYS A 136 -8.00 13.52 4.15
CA LYS A 136 -8.71 14.07 5.32
C LYS A 136 -8.03 13.73 6.66
N ALA A 137 -7.32 12.61 6.73
CA ALA A 137 -6.54 12.21 7.90
C ALA A 137 -5.21 12.96 8.03
N GLY A 138 -4.84 13.85 7.08
CA GLY A 138 -3.56 14.56 7.09
C GLY A 138 -2.37 13.68 6.72
N MET A 139 -2.61 12.46 6.24
CA MET A 139 -1.56 11.51 5.84
C MET A 139 -1.16 11.73 4.39
N SER A 140 0.11 11.50 4.10
CA SER A 140 0.63 11.60 2.74
C SER A 140 0.54 10.27 2.01
N LEU A 141 0.09 10.28 0.75
CA LEU A 141 0.09 9.10 -0.10
C LEU A 141 1.16 9.21 -1.20
N LEU A 142 1.97 8.18 -1.33
CA LEU A 142 2.84 7.93 -2.47
C LEU A 142 2.35 6.67 -3.18
N VAL A 143 1.89 6.80 -4.43
CA VAL A 143 1.52 5.65 -5.27
C VAL A 143 2.65 5.34 -6.24
N ILE A 144 3.15 4.11 -6.15
CA ILE A 144 4.12 3.54 -7.08
C ILE A 144 3.38 2.54 -7.97
N ASP A 145 3.11 2.97 -9.19
CA ASP A 145 2.44 2.17 -10.19
C ASP A 145 3.45 1.25 -10.89
N THR A 146 3.20 -0.05 -10.76
CA THR A 146 4.02 -1.12 -11.35
C THR A 146 3.36 -1.77 -12.57
N GLU A 147 2.26 -1.20 -13.10
CA GLU A 147 1.63 -1.65 -14.35
C GLU A 147 2.59 -1.60 -15.54
N ASN A 148 2.29 -2.41 -16.55
CA ASN A 148 2.95 -2.32 -17.85
C ASN A 148 2.11 -1.48 -18.82
N LYS A 149 2.79 -0.68 -19.65
CA LYS A 149 2.24 0.40 -20.49
C LYS A 149 1.09 -0.05 -21.42
N PHE A 150 1.07 -1.31 -21.83
CA PHE A 150 0.06 -1.87 -22.73
C PHE A 150 -1.30 -2.15 -22.07
N VAL A 151 -1.40 -2.08 -20.74
CA VAL A 151 -2.63 -2.40 -20.00
C VAL A 151 -2.92 -1.36 -18.91
N SER A 152 -2.33 -0.16 -19.00
CA SER A 152 -2.50 0.85 -17.96
C SER A 152 -3.92 1.38 -17.95
N THR A 153 -4.59 1.23 -16.81
CA THR A 153 -5.94 1.74 -16.60
C THR A 153 -5.95 3.20 -16.15
N GLY A 154 -4.77 3.76 -15.81
CA GLY A 154 -4.62 5.09 -15.22
C GLY A 154 -5.15 5.20 -13.78
N PHE A 155 -5.68 4.13 -13.21
CA PHE A 155 -6.40 4.18 -11.93
C PHE A 155 -5.48 4.47 -10.74
N ALA A 156 -4.26 3.92 -10.72
CA ALA A 156 -3.28 4.23 -9.68
C ALA A 156 -2.96 5.74 -9.61
N LYS A 157 -2.94 6.42 -10.77
CA LYS A 157 -2.77 7.88 -10.85
C LYS A 157 -3.98 8.63 -10.30
N GLU A 158 -5.18 8.11 -10.51
CA GLU A 158 -6.42 8.67 -9.99
C GLU A 158 -6.50 8.58 -8.46
N ILE A 159 -6.12 7.43 -7.89
CA ILE A 159 -6.00 7.24 -6.43
C ILE A 159 -5.08 8.31 -5.83
N ALA A 160 -3.89 8.48 -6.41
CA ALA A 160 -2.94 9.50 -5.96
C ALA A 160 -3.54 10.90 -6.04
N ARG A 161 -4.23 11.23 -7.14
CA ARG A 161 -4.88 12.55 -7.33
C ARG A 161 -5.93 12.82 -6.25
N VAL A 162 -6.83 11.87 -5.99
CA VAL A 162 -7.90 12.03 -4.99
C VAL A 162 -7.34 12.19 -3.58
N ALA A 163 -6.26 11.48 -3.26
CA ALA A 163 -5.57 11.62 -1.98
C ALA A 163 -4.65 12.87 -1.89
N GLN A 164 -4.60 13.72 -2.93
CA GLN A 164 -3.58 14.77 -3.10
C GLN A 164 -2.13 14.27 -2.89
N GLY A 165 -1.91 13.01 -3.24
CA GLY A 165 -0.64 12.32 -3.12
C GLY A 165 0.27 12.46 -4.33
N LYS A 166 1.45 11.86 -4.24
CA LYS A 166 2.42 11.76 -5.33
C LYS A 166 2.23 10.45 -6.10
N TYR A 167 2.50 10.49 -7.39
CA TYR A 167 2.38 9.35 -8.29
C TYR A 167 3.68 9.15 -9.07
N TYR A 168 4.18 7.93 -9.08
CA TYR A 168 5.31 7.52 -9.93
C TYR A 168 4.95 6.27 -10.71
N TYR A 169 5.17 6.33 -12.02
CA TYR A 169 4.99 5.20 -12.92
C TYR A 169 6.34 4.50 -13.13
N LEU A 170 6.48 3.29 -12.60
CA LEU A 170 7.72 2.53 -12.54
C LEU A 170 7.52 1.10 -13.11
N PRO A 171 7.28 0.97 -14.44
CA PRO A 171 7.04 -0.32 -15.08
C PRO A 171 8.29 -1.21 -15.00
N ASN A 172 8.11 -2.45 -14.54
CA ASN A 172 9.20 -3.43 -14.37
C ASN A 172 10.39 -2.91 -13.53
N ALA A 173 10.17 -1.94 -12.65
CA ALA A 173 11.23 -1.39 -11.82
C ALA A 173 11.79 -2.44 -10.85
N SER A 174 13.10 -2.41 -10.67
CA SER A 174 13.79 -3.18 -9.64
C SER A 174 13.46 -2.63 -8.25
N ASP A 175 13.72 -3.44 -7.23
CA ASP A 175 13.65 -3.04 -5.83
C ASP A 175 14.45 -1.76 -5.52
N ALA A 176 15.63 -1.61 -6.13
CA ALA A 176 16.50 -0.45 -5.98
C ALA A 176 15.86 0.84 -6.51
N VAL A 177 15.20 0.78 -7.67
CA VAL A 177 14.53 1.94 -8.28
C VAL A 177 13.33 2.36 -7.43
N ILE A 178 12.50 1.39 -7.01
CA ILE A 178 11.35 1.65 -6.14
C ILE A 178 11.79 2.29 -4.81
N SER A 179 12.85 1.76 -4.20
CA SER A 179 13.39 2.29 -2.94
C SER A 179 13.93 3.72 -3.12
N ALA A 180 14.71 3.97 -4.17
CA ALA A 180 15.29 5.29 -4.44
C ALA A 180 14.19 6.35 -4.66
N THR A 181 13.19 6.06 -5.50
CA THR A 181 12.07 6.97 -5.73
C THR A 181 11.27 7.25 -4.44
N THR A 182 11.05 6.23 -3.62
CA THR A 182 10.37 6.40 -2.33
C THR A 182 11.18 7.28 -1.38
N LYS A 183 12.49 7.09 -1.33
CA LYS A 183 13.41 7.90 -0.52
C LYS A 183 13.39 9.37 -0.93
N ASP A 184 13.44 9.66 -2.23
CA ASP A 184 13.37 11.02 -2.74
C ASP A 184 12.02 11.67 -2.40
N ALA A 185 10.94 10.90 -2.47
CA ALA A 185 9.62 11.40 -2.06
C ALA A 185 9.52 11.66 -0.54
N LEU A 186 10.12 10.79 0.28
CA LEU A 186 10.19 10.92 1.74
C LEU A 186 11.03 12.12 2.18
N SER A 187 12.19 12.36 1.56
CA SER A 187 13.07 13.48 1.91
C SER A 187 12.38 14.83 1.65
N VAL A 188 11.68 14.96 0.52
CA VAL A 188 10.88 16.16 0.22
C VAL A 188 9.81 16.38 1.29
N LEU A 189 9.15 15.31 1.74
CA LEU A 189 8.09 15.40 2.75
C LEU A 189 8.61 15.82 4.13
N LYS A 190 9.78 15.30 4.53
CA LYS A 190 10.41 15.66 5.81
C LYS A 190 10.84 17.13 5.86
N ASN A 191 11.14 17.70 4.70
CA ASN A 191 11.61 19.08 4.56
C ASN A 191 10.50 20.09 4.23
N SER A 192 9.24 19.64 4.17
CA SER A 192 8.03 20.47 3.96
C SER A 192 7.30 20.74 5.28
#